data_AF-A0A8S3YTP9-F1
#
_entry.id   AF-A0A8S3YTP9-F1
#
_cell.length_a   1.000
_cell.length_b   1.000
_cell.length_c   1.000
_cell.angle_alpha   90.00
_cell.angle_beta   90.00
_cell.angle_gamma   90.00
#
_symmetry.space_group_name_H-M   'P 1'
#
loop_
_entity.id
_entity.type
_entity.pdbx_description
1 polymer ?
#
loop_
_entity_poly.entity_id
_entity_poly.type
_entity_poly.pdbx_seq_one_letter_code
_entity_poly.pdbx_strand_id
1 'polypeptide(L)'
;LLSGKMIDVEIPENCTIGNVDWNYPRGVILLHLTRADSPYQLCLQGTWTTNLGGVSKVVNGVETVLPLPTRDSLSCTEDVDGKARLLVSATSSLLYMTEFAFRVVKPGSP
;
A
#
# COMPACT_ATOMS: atom_id res chain seq x y z
N LEU A 1 -22.92 -5.97 -3.96
CA LEU A 1 -22.19 -5.10 -3.01
C LEU A 1 -21.56 -5.98 -1.94
N LEU A 2 -20.30 -6.37 -2.11
CA LEU A 2 -19.58 -7.08 -1.06
C LEU A 2 -19.14 -6.03 -0.04
N SER A 3 -19.73 -6.06 1.15
CA SER A 3 -19.35 -5.23 2.29
C SER A 3 -17.99 -5.72 2.81
N GLY A 4 -16.91 -5.40 2.09
CA GLY A 4 -15.54 -5.68 2.53
C GLY A 4 -15.16 -4.75 3.68
N LYS A 5 -14.55 -5.29 4.74
CA LYS A 5 -14.02 -4.48 5.84
C LYS A 5 -12.86 -3.63 5.32
N MET A 6 -12.88 -2.31 5.55
CA MET A 6 -11.69 -1.48 5.37
C MET A 6 -10.82 -1.60 6.62
N ILE A 7 -9.53 -1.86 6.43
CA ILE A 7 -8.52 -1.94 7.49
C ILE A 7 -7.60 -0.75 7.30
N ASP A 8 -7.55 0.13 8.29
CA ASP A 8 -6.69 1.31 8.26
C ASP A 8 -5.32 0.95 8.86
N VAL A 9 -4.25 1.18 8.12
CA VAL A 9 -2.87 0.85 8.53
C VAL A 9 -2.00 2.09 8.39
N GLU A 10 -1.68 2.68 9.53
CA GLU A 10 -0.76 3.82 9.62
C GLU A 10 0.68 3.32 9.74
N ILE A 11 1.56 3.85 8.90
CA ILE A 11 3.01 3.66 8.99
C ILE A 11 3.57 4.71 9.95
N PRO A 12 4.31 4.31 11.00
CA PRO A 12 4.99 5.26 11.88
C PRO A 12 5.98 6.15 11.10
N GLU A 13 6.05 7.44 11.44
CA GLU A 13 6.86 8.44 10.70
C GLU A 13 8.34 8.09 10.54
N ASN A 14 8.89 7.36 11.52
CA ASN A 14 10.29 6.92 11.56
C ASN A 14 10.55 5.60 10.81
N CYS A 15 9.50 4.95 10.28
CA CYS A 15 9.62 3.68 9.59
C CYS A 15 9.75 3.89 8.08
N THR A 16 10.87 3.43 7.51
CA THR A 16 11.15 3.57 6.07
C THR A 16 10.94 2.28 5.29
N ILE A 17 10.84 1.14 5.98
CA ILE A 17 10.61 -0.17 5.37
C ILE A 17 9.94 -1.08 6.40
N GLY A 18 9.03 -1.93 5.93
CA GLY A 18 8.41 -2.95 6.77
C GLY A 18 7.53 -3.88 5.95
N ASN A 19 6.98 -4.88 6.62
CA ASN A 19 6.06 -5.85 6.04
C ASN A 19 4.65 -5.63 6.61
N VAL A 20 3.65 -5.92 5.79
CA VAL A 20 2.24 -5.93 6.17
C VAL A 20 1.74 -7.35 6.00
N ASP A 21 1.50 -8.02 7.13
CA ASP A 21 0.83 -9.30 7.17
C ASP A 21 -0.68 -9.10 7.05
N TRP A 22 -1.28 -9.72 6.05
CA TRP A 22 -2.71 -9.62 5.79
C TRP A 22 -3.39 -10.99 5.80
N ASN A 23 -4.13 -11.25 6.88
CA ASN A 23 -4.87 -12.49 7.11
C ASN A 23 -6.34 -12.37 6.68
N TYR A 24 -6.92 -13.47 6.20
CA TYR A 24 -8.35 -13.65 5.98
C TYR A 24 -9.16 -13.39 7.28
N PRO A 25 -10.40 -12.84 7.23
CA PRO A 25 -11.23 -12.53 6.07
C PRO A 25 -10.87 -11.24 5.30
N ARG A 26 -11.28 -11.25 4.02
CA ARG A 26 -10.93 -10.27 2.97
C ARG A 26 -11.50 -8.87 3.22
N GLY A 27 -10.79 -7.88 2.71
CA GLY A 27 -11.16 -6.48 2.81
C GLY A 27 -10.34 -5.60 1.87
N VAL A 28 -10.27 -4.32 2.20
CA VAL A 28 -9.35 -3.36 1.58
C VAL A 28 -8.48 -2.79 2.68
N ILE A 29 -7.16 -2.78 2.50
CA ILE A 29 -6.25 -2.06 3.38
C ILE A 29 -6.10 -0.64 2.83
N LEU A 30 -6.31 0.36 3.68
CA LEU A 30 -5.83 1.72 3.45
C LEU A 30 -4.49 1.84 4.17
N LEU A 31 -3.39 1.73 3.42
CA LEU A 31 -2.05 1.96 3.94
C LEU A 31 -1.71 3.43 3.78
N HIS A 32 -1.31 4.09 4.86
CA HIS A 32 -0.97 5.49 4.79
C HIS A 32 0.21 5.88 5.67
N LEU A 33 0.88 6.95 5.25
CA LEU A 33 1.93 7.63 6.01
C LEU A 33 1.62 9.12 5.96
N THR A 34 1.73 9.77 7.12
CA THR A 34 1.73 11.23 7.24
C THR A 34 3.10 11.66 7.72
N ARG A 35 3.76 12.60 7.02
CA ARG A 35 5.08 13.11 7.39
C ARG A 35 5.27 14.51 6.79
N ALA A 36 5.77 15.46 7.59
CA ALA A 36 5.81 16.88 7.21
C ALA A 36 7.21 17.41 6.86
N ASP A 37 8.26 16.61 6.98
CA ASP A 37 9.64 17.10 6.96
C ASP A 37 10.27 17.17 5.56
N SER A 38 9.84 16.34 4.62
CA SER A 38 10.42 16.23 3.28
C SER A 38 9.50 15.48 2.33
N PRO A 39 9.52 15.78 1.01
CA PRO A 39 8.78 15.02 0.02
C PRO A 39 9.22 13.54 -0.01
N TYR A 40 8.27 12.64 -0.18
CA TYR A 40 8.48 11.20 -0.17
C TYR A 40 7.49 10.47 -1.09
N GLN A 41 7.83 9.22 -1.39
CA GLN A 41 6.92 8.27 -2.01
C GLN A 41 6.71 7.10 -1.08
N LEU A 42 5.44 6.72 -0.90
CA LEU A 42 5.07 5.46 -0.27
C LEU A 42 4.91 4.41 -1.37
N CYS A 43 5.72 3.37 -1.32
CA CYS A 43 5.76 2.31 -2.30
C CYS A 43 5.41 0.96 -1.69
N LEU A 44 4.73 0.12 -2.47
CA LEU A 44 4.55 -1.30 -2.17
C LEU A 44 5.52 -2.14 -2.99
N GLN A 45 5.98 -3.22 -2.40
CA GLN A 45 6.79 -4.25 -3.04
C GLN A 45 6.20 -5.63 -2.76
N GLY A 46 6.19 -6.48 -3.78
CA GLY A 46 5.81 -7.88 -3.61
C GLY A 46 6.87 -8.66 -2.85
N THR A 47 6.42 -9.60 -2.02
CA THR A 47 7.19 -10.67 -1.39
C THR A 47 6.87 -12.00 -2.08
N TRP A 48 7.40 -13.11 -1.56
CA TRP A 48 7.11 -14.46 -2.07
C TRP A 48 5.66 -14.92 -1.87
N THR A 49 4.94 -14.28 -0.95
CA THR A 49 3.57 -14.66 -0.56
C THR A 49 2.54 -13.61 -0.97
N THR A 50 2.96 -12.58 -1.72
CA THR A 50 2.07 -11.51 -2.18
C THR A 50 1.02 -12.02 -3.16
N ASN A 51 -0.24 -11.77 -2.85
CA ASN A 51 -1.41 -12.14 -3.64
C ASN A 51 -2.46 -11.03 -3.52
N LEU A 52 -2.26 -9.96 -4.29
CA LEU A 52 -3.09 -8.76 -4.29
C LEU A 52 -4.02 -8.75 -5.51
N GLY A 53 -5.26 -8.29 -5.30
CA GLY A 53 -6.25 -8.11 -6.36
C GLY A 53 -6.19 -6.74 -7.04
N GLY A 54 -5.62 -5.75 -6.36
CA GLY A 54 -5.53 -4.39 -6.88
C GLY A 54 -4.79 -3.46 -5.94
N VAL A 55 -4.13 -2.45 -6.51
CA VAL A 55 -3.51 -1.34 -5.80
C VAL A 55 -3.97 -0.05 -6.45
N SER A 56 -4.38 0.93 -5.65
CA SER A 56 -4.75 2.26 -6.10
C SER A 56 -4.09 3.31 -5.21
N LYS A 57 -3.64 4.42 -5.80
CA LYS A 57 -3.33 5.62 -5.02
C LYS A 57 -4.59 6.42 -4.74
N VAL A 58 -4.62 7.10 -3.60
CA VAL A 58 -5.73 7.99 -3.21
C VAL A 58 -5.20 9.39 -3.04
N VAL A 59 -5.56 10.28 -3.97
CA VAL A 59 -5.19 11.70 -3.92
C VAL A 59 -6.47 12.52 -3.92
N ASN A 60 -6.66 13.35 -2.89
CA ASN A 60 -7.87 14.18 -2.74
C ASN A 60 -9.19 13.39 -2.84
N GLY A 61 -9.19 12.14 -2.34
CA GLY A 61 -10.34 11.24 -2.40
C GLY A 61 -10.57 10.57 -3.76
N VAL A 62 -9.74 10.87 -4.76
CA VAL A 62 -9.80 10.23 -6.08
C VAL A 62 -8.85 9.02 -6.11
N GLU A 63 -9.40 7.86 -6.44
CA GLU A 63 -8.64 6.64 -6.64
C GLU A 63 -8.07 6.56 -8.05
N THR A 64 -6.79 6.19 -8.17
CA THR A 64 -6.15 5.90 -9.46
C THR A 64 -5.47 4.54 -9.37
N VAL A 65 -5.85 3.63 -10.25
CA VAL A 65 -5.28 2.28 -10.29
C VAL A 65 -3.80 2.34 -10.64
N LEU A 66 -2.99 1.60 -9.89
CA LEU A 66 -1.58 1.38 -10.12
C LEU A 66 -1.35 -0.05 -10.63
N PRO A 67 -0.24 -0.31 -11.34
CA PRO A 67 0.19 -1.68 -11.58
C PRO A 67 0.36 -2.42 -10.25
N LEU A 68 0.15 -3.74 -10.25
CA LEU A 68 0.43 -4.55 -9.07
C LEU A 68 1.94 -4.62 -8.80
N PRO A 69 2.38 -4.52 -7.54
CA PRO A 69 3.79 -4.61 -7.23
C PRO A 69 4.28 -6.03 -7.44
N THR A 70 5.53 -6.16 -7.87
CA THR A 70 6.26 -7.42 -7.92
C THR A 70 7.45 -7.35 -6.98
N ARG A 71 8.27 -8.40 -6.96
CA ARG A 71 9.55 -8.37 -6.23
C ARG A 71 10.54 -7.36 -6.83
N ASP A 72 10.43 -7.09 -8.12
CA ASP A 72 11.38 -6.26 -8.88
C ASP A 72 10.78 -4.90 -9.32
N SER A 73 9.48 -4.69 -9.13
CA SER A 73 8.76 -3.48 -9.54
C SER A 73 7.86 -2.99 -8.42
N LEU A 74 7.98 -1.69 -8.12
CA LEU A 74 7.25 -1.02 -7.05
C LEU A 74 5.96 -0.37 -7.56
N SER A 75 4.97 -0.29 -6.69
CA SER A 75 3.75 0.51 -6.90
C SER A 75 3.74 1.65 -5.91
N CYS A 76 3.91 2.88 -6.40
CA CYS A 76 4.15 4.04 -5.54
C CYS A 76 3.05 5.10 -5.65
N THR A 77 2.84 5.82 -4.55
CA THR A 77 2.17 7.12 -4.53
C THR A 77 3.11 8.16 -3.95
N GLU A 78 3.04 9.36 -4.51
CA GLU A 78 3.70 10.54 -3.96
C GLU A 78 2.94 11.06 -2.74
N ASP A 79 3.64 11.77 -1.86
CA ASP A 79 3.01 12.57 -0.85
C ASP A 79 2.32 13.79 -1.47
N VAL A 80 1.15 14.13 -0.94
CA VAL A 80 0.43 15.37 -1.23
C VAL A 80 0.07 15.98 0.12
N ASP A 81 0.60 17.18 0.37
CA ASP A 81 0.49 17.88 1.66
C ASP A 81 0.97 17.01 2.85
N GLY A 82 2.10 16.32 2.66
CA GLY A 82 2.70 15.46 3.67
C GLY A 82 1.89 14.20 3.97
N LYS A 83 1.03 13.76 3.05
CA LYS A 83 0.21 12.54 3.18
C LYS A 83 0.33 11.68 1.94
N ALA A 84 0.58 10.39 2.14
CA ALA A 84 0.61 9.38 1.10
C ALA A 84 -0.36 8.26 1.46
N ARG A 85 -1.20 7.82 0.50
CA ARG A 85 -2.26 6.84 0.73
C ARG A 85 -2.36 5.84 -0.41
N LEU A 86 -2.33 4.55 -0.07
CA LEU A 86 -2.54 3.44 -0.99
C LEU A 86 -3.70 2.58 -0.51
N LEU A 87 -4.65 2.31 -1.40
CA LEU A 87 -5.67 1.29 -1.20
C LEU A 87 -5.18 -0.02 -1.82
N VAL A 88 -5.19 -1.07 -1.01
CA VAL A 88 -4.73 -2.41 -1.37
C VAL A 88 -5.90 -3.37 -1.20
N SER A 89 -6.25 -4.09 -2.26
CA SER A 89 -7.35 -5.05 -2.25
C SER A 89 -6.82 -6.48 -2.38
N ALA A 90 -7.46 -7.41 -1.67
CA ALA A 90 -7.12 -8.83 -1.74
C ALA A 90 -7.72 -9.44 -3.01
N THR A 91 -7.12 -10.52 -3.51
CA THR A 91 -7.77 -11.33 -4.55
C THR A 91 -9.02 -12.01 -4.02
N SER A 92 -9.97 -12.30 -4.92
CA SER A 92 -11.15 -13.12 -4.61
C SER A 92 -10.80 -14.58 -4.26
N SER A 93 -9.55 -14.99 -4.46
CA SER A 93 -9.02 -16.31 -4.15
C SER A 93 -8.11 -16.33 -2.91
N LEU A 94 -7.94 -15.22 -2.18
CA LEU A 94 -7.18 -15.24 -0.94
C LEU A 94 -7.94 -16.05 0.12
N LEU A 95 -7.36 -17.19 0.52
CA LEU A 95 -7.96 -18.16 1.46
C LEU A 95 -7.29 -18.18 2.84
N TYR A 96 -6.05 -17.69 2.95
CA TYR A 96 -5.25 -17.78 4.17
C TYR A 96 -4.61 -16.43 4.52
N MET A 97 -3.36 -16.23 4.12
CA MET A 97 -2.59 -15.02 4.40
C MET A 97 -1.85 -14.58 3.16
N THR A 98 -1.57 -13.28 3.08
CA THR A 98 -0.62 -12.71 2.14
C THR A 98 0.22 -11.68 2.87
N GLU A 99 1.48 -11.54 2.47
CA GLU A 99 2.35 -10.49 2.96
C GLU A 99 2.73 -9.60 1.77
N PHE A 100 2.89 -8.31 2.01
CA PHE A 100 3.56 -7.40 1.08
C PHE A 100 4.44 -6.43 1.88
N ALA A 101 5.48 -5.90 1.26
CA ALA A 101 6.36 -4.93 1.90
C ALA A 101 5.96 -3.50 1.52
N PHE A 102 6.24 -2.54 2.40
CA PHE A 102 6.22 -1.12 2.09
C PHE A 102 7.63 -0.53 2.15
N ARG A 103 7.87 0.53 1.37
CA ARG A 103 9.09 1.33 1.40
C ARG A 103 8.72 2.81 1.30
N VAL A 104 9.44 3.63 2.07
CA VAL A 104 9.39 5.09 1.97
C VAL A 104 10.67 5.54 1.28
N VAL A 105 10.53 6.06 0.06
CA VAL A 105 11.66 6.47 -0.77
C VAL A 105 11.61 7.95 -1.09
N LYS A 106 12.74 8.53 -1.47
CA LYS A 106 12.76 9.90 -1.98
C LYS A 106 12.20 9.91 -3.41
N PRO A 107 11.44 10.95 -3.81
CA PRO A 107 10.95 11.06 -5.17
C PRO A 107 12.09 10.96 -6.18
N GLY A 108 11.90 10.15 -7.23
CA GLY A 108 12.89 9.94 -8.28
C GLY A 108 14.05 9.01 -7.92
N SER A 109 14.01 8.34 -6.76
CA SER A 109 14.92 7.22 -6.46
C SER A 109 14.37 5.94 -7.10
N PRO A 110 15.22 5.13 -7.78
CA PRO A 110 14.81 3.85 -8.36
C PRO A 110 14.44 2.81 -7.31
#